data_AF-A0A439L8V5-F1
#
_entry.id   AF-A0A439L8V5-F1
#
_cell.length_a   1.000
_cell.length_b   1.000
_cell.length_c   1.000
_cell.angle_alpha   90.00
_cell.angle_beta   90.00
_cell.angle_gamma   90.00
#
_symmetry.space_group_name_H-M   'P 1'
#
loop_
_entity.id
_entity.type
_entity.pdbx_description
1 polymer ?
#
loop_
_entity_poly.entity_id
_entity_poly.type
_entity_poly.pdbx_seq_one_letter_code
_entity_poly.pdbx_strand_id
1 'polypeptide(L)'
;MMAKYPAGVNFDRLEEGMDAMRRIGPSGHYVGDAFTLKYFQDAFFAPELLNYEPYEQWSANGRKDPAGSCRREGGGTLKAI
;
A
#
# COMPACT_ATOMS: atom_id res chain seq x y z
N MET A 1 -10.98 -0.91 -1.97
CA MET A 1 -10.89 -0.10 -3.20
C MET A 1 -12.12 0.78 -3.34
N MET A 2 -13.33 0.20 -3.39
CA MET A 2 -14.59 0.93 -3.59
C MET A 2 -14.87 2.03 -2.57
N ALA A 3 -14.39 1.91 -1.33
CA ALA A 3 -14.54 2.97 -0.32
C ALA A 3 -13.55 4.14 -0.49
N LYS A 4 -12.38 3.93 -1.11
CA LYS A 4 -11.34 4.96 -1.24
C LYS A 4 -11.34 5.67 -2.58
N TYR A 5 -11.65 4.95 -3.67
CA TYR A 5 -11.68 5.53 -5.01
C TYR A 5 -12.63 6.74 -5.18
N PRO A 6 -13.91 6.71 -4.70
CA PRO A 6 -14.83 7.83 -4.90
C PRO A 6 -14.48 9.07 -4.05
N ALA A 7 -13.57 8.95 -3.07
CA ALA A 7 -13.10 10.10 -2.28
C ALA A 7 -12.26 11.08 -3.13
N GLY A 8 -11.81 10.68 -4.32
CA GLY A 8 -11.08 11.53 -5.24
C GLY A 8 -9.69 11.92 -4.72
N VAL A 9 -9.18 13.03 -5.26
CA VAL A 9 -7.88 13.59 -4.87
C VAL A 9 -8.06 14.49 -3.64
N ASN A 10 -7.28 14.24 -2.59
CA ASN A 10 -7.24 15.10 -1.41
C ASN A 10 -6.22 16.23 -1.61
N PHE A 11 -6.62 17.48 -1.37
CA PHE A 11 -5.77 18.67 -1.48
C PHE A 11 -5.38 19.31 -0.14
N ASP A 12 -5.84 18.76 1.00
CA ASP A 12 -5.63 19.35 2.33
C ASP A 12 -4.14 19.45 2.72
N ARG A 13 -3.30 18.62 2.10
CA ARG A 13 -1.86 18.49 2.38
C ARG A 13 -0.98 19.03 1.24
N LEU A 14 -1.55 19.82 0.33
CA LEU A 14 -0.87 20.29 -0.87
C LEU A 14 0.40 21.10 -0.54
N GLU A 15 0.33 22.02 0.42
CA GLU A 15 1.47 22.87 0.78
C GLU A 15 2.65 22.05 1.33
N GLU A 16 2.40 21.17 2.30
CA GLU A 16 3.42 20.26 2.85
C GLU A 16 4.02 19.34 1.77
N GLY A 17 3.19 18.88 0.82
CA GLY A 17 3.64 18.07 -0.32
C GLY A 17 4.54 18.85 -1.27
N MET A 18 4.19 20.11 -1.57
CA MET A 18 5.02 20.99 -2.39
C MET A 18 6.36 21.30 -1.72
N ASP A 19 6.39 21.43 -0.39
CA ASP A 19 7.63 21.62 0.35
C ASP A 19 8.54 20.39 0.33
N ALA A 20 7.96 19.19 0.41
CA ALA A 20 8.71 17.94 0.21
C ALA A 20 9.33 17.88 -1.20
N MET A 21 8.56 18.27 -2.24
CA MET A 21 9.07 18.31 -3.63
C MET A 21 10.25 19.27 -3.79
N ARG A 22 10.16 20.47 -3.22
CA ARG A 22 11.26 21.46 -3.27
C ARG A 22 12.48 21.01 -2.47
N ARG A 23 12.28 20.39 -1.31
CA ARG A 23 13.35 19.90 -0.43
C ARG A 23 14.14 18.76 -1.06
N ILE A 24 13.47 17.80 -1.69
CA ILE A 24 14.11 16.61 -2.28
C ILE A 24 14.79 16.96 -3.60
N GLY A 25 14.16 17.80 -4.41
CA GLY A 25 14.70 18.25 -5.69
C GLY A 25 14.78 17.14 -6.76
N PRO A 26 15.36 17.47 -7.93
CA PRO A 26 15.47 16.54 -9.05
C PRO A 26 16.31 15.31 -8.69
N SER A 27 15.91 14.14 -9.21
CA SER A 27 16.59 12.86 -9.01
C SER A 27 16.63 12.30 -7.58
N GLY A 28 15.97 12.95 -6.60
CA GLY A 28 15.84 12.41 -5.25
C GLY A 28 14.72 11.37 -5.10
N HIS A 29 14.61 10.77 -3.91
CA HIS A 29 13.56 9.80 -3.57
C HIS A 29 12.72 10.26 -2.37
N TYR A 30 11.44 9.90 -2.35
CA TYR A 30 10.50 10.35 -1.31
C TYR A 30 10.31 9.34 -0.17
N VAL A 31 10.78 8.09 -0.34
CA VAL A 31 10.46 6.96 0.57
C VAL A 31 10.83 7.24 2.04
N GLY A 32 11.94 7.93 2.29
CA GLY A 32 12.41 8.28 3.64
C GLY A 32 12.12 9.71 4.10
N ASP A 33 11.39 10.51 3.32
CA ASP A 33 11.10 11.89 3.69
C ASP A 33 10.02 11.98 4.78
N ALA A 34 10.13 12.99 5.64
CA ALA A 34 9.20 13.22 6.75
C ALA A 34 7.73 13.32 6.30
N PHE A 35 7.46 13.93 5.13
CA PHE A 35 6.12 14.01 4.57
C PHE A 35 5.55 12.63 4.25
N THR A 36 6.35 11.77 3.59
CA THR A 36 5.95 10.41 3.24
C THR A 36 5.74 9.57 4.49
N LEU A 37 6.68 9.58 5.44
CA LEU A 37 6.56 8.83 6.69
C LEU A 37 5.32 9.22 7.51
N LYS A 38 4.95 10.51 7.50
CA LYS A 38 3.79 11.04 8.22
C LYS A 38 2.45 10.61 7.61
N TYR A 39 2.37 10.46 6.28
CA TYR A 39 1.09 10.37 5.58
C TYR A 39 0.87 9.08 4.78
N PHE A 40 1.90 8.26 4.58
CA PHE A 40 1.83 7.06 3.75
C PHE A 40 0.69 6.12 4.13
N GLN A 41 0.49 5.85 5.42
CA GLN A 41 -0.49 4.86 5.88
C GLN A 41 -1.94 5.22 5.52
N ASP A 42 -2.27 6.52 5.48
CA ASP A 42 -3.63 7.00 5.24
C ASP A 42 -3.93 7.28 3.76
N ALA A 43 -2.86 7.53 3.00
CA ALA A 43 -2.94 8.01 1.62
C ALA A 43 -3.22 6.87 0.62
N PHE A 44 -2.78 5.65 0.91
CA PHE A 44 -2.91 4.52 0.00
C PHE A 44 -4.08 3.59 0.37
N PHE A 45 -4.64 2.94 -0.64
CA PHE A 45 -5.48 1.77 -0.44
C PHE A 45 -4.57 0.53 -0.36
N ALA A 46 -4.56 -0.16 0.79
CA ALA A 46 -3.81 -1.38 1.02
C ALA A 46 -4.76 -2.60 1.03
N PRO A 47 -4.91 -3.31 -0.10
CA PRO A 47 -5.72 -4.52 -0.17
C PRO A 47 -5.05 -5.70 0.55
N GLU A 48 -5.83 -6.46 1.31
CA GLU A 48 -5.36 -7.66 2.03
C GLU A 48 -5.09 -8.85 1.10
N LEU A 49 -5.83 -8.96 -0.02
CA LEU A 49 -5.77 -10.12 -0.91
C LEU A 49 -4.78 -10.00 -2.07
N LEU A 50 -4.33 -8.79 -2.43
CA LEU A 50 -3.43 -8.64 -3.58
C LEU A 50 -1.99 -8.95 -3.18
N ASN A 51 -1.30 -9.71 -4.03
CA ASN A 51 0.10 -10.05 -3.85
C ASN A 51 0.95 -9.11 -4.73
N TYR A 52 1.89 -8.40 -4.10
CA TYR A 52 2.85 -7.49 -4.74
C TYR A 52 4.30 -8.00 -4.65
N GLU A 53 4.49 -9.27 -4.25
CA GLU A 53 5.80 -9.90 -4.20
C GLU A 53 6.39 -10.03 -5.62
N PRO A 54 7.72 -9.93 -5.76
CA PRO A 54 8.41 -10.28 -7.00
C PRO A 54 8.13 -11.73 -7.41
N TYR A 55 8.24 -12.01 -8.70
CA TYR A 55 7.94 -13.33 -9.27
C TYR A 55 8.71 -14.47 -8.59
N GLU A 56 9.99 -14.25 -8.31
CA GLU A 56 10.88 -15.22 -7.69
C GLU A 56 10.37 -15.63 -6.30
N GLN A 57 9.97 -14.63 -5.50
CA GLN A 57 9.42 -14.84 -4.17
C GLN A 57 8.04 -15.49 -4.22
N TRP A 58 7.15 -15.04 -5.10
CA TRP A 58 5.84 -15.67 -5.31
C TRP A 58 5.97 -17.13 -5.75
N SER A 59 6.91 -17.44 -6.65
CA SER A 59 7.18 -18.79 -7.12
C SER A 59 7.74 -19.67 -6.01
N ALA A 60 8.69 -19.17 -5.21
CA ALA A 60 9.24 -19.87 -4.06
C ALA A 60 8.15 -20.15 -2.99
N ASN A 61 7.20 -19.23 -2.85
CA ASN A 61 6.06 -19.34 -1.93
C ASN A 61 4.90 -20.22 -2.44
N GLY A 62 5.10 -20.97 -3.53
CA GLY A 62 4.15 -21.95 -4.03
C GLY A 62 3.12 -21.43 -5.02
N ARG A 63 3.40 -20.29 -5.69
CA ARG A 63 2.61 -19.77 -6.82
C ARG A 63 1.12 -19.57 -6.51
N LYS A 64 0.85 -18.95 -5.37
CA LYS A 64 -0.52 -18.83 -4.84
C LYS A 64 -1.39 -17.98 -5.76
N ASP A 65 -2.59 -18.48 -6.03
CA ASP A 65 -3.66 -17.73 -6.68
C ASP A 65 -4.50 -16.97 -5.63
N PRO A 66 -5.31 -15.96 -6.06
CA PRO A 66 -6.13 -15.19 -5.13
C PRO A 66 -7.11 -16.05 -4.33
N ALA A 67 -7.69 -17.09 -4.95
CA ALA A 67 -8.62 -18.00 -4.28
C ALA A 67 -7.94 -18.82 -3.18
N GLY A 68 -6.71 -19.28 -3.43
CA GLY A 68 -5.88 -19.96 -2.43
C GLY A 68 -5.51 -19.08 -1.25
N SER A 69 -5.22 -17.79 -1.49
CA SER A 69 -4.94 -16.83 -0.42
C SER A 69 -6.16 -16.62 0.49
N CYS A 70 -7.33 -16.39 -0.12
CA CYS A 70 -8.60 -16.18 0.60
C CYS A 70 -8.98 -17.38 1.49
N ARG A 71 -8.86 -18.62 0.99
CA ARG A 71 -9.17 -19.83 1.78
C ARG A 71 -8.31 -19.95 3.04
N ARG A 72 -7.03 -19.61 2.96
CA ARG A 72 -6.10 -19.67 4.10
C ARG A 72 -6.45 -18.62 5.16
N GLU A 73 -6.74 -17.40 4.72
CA GLU A 73 -7.09 -16.29 5.60
C GLU A 73 -8.38 -16.58 6.37
N GLY A 74 -9.44 -17.02 5.68
CA GLY A 74 -10.69 -17.44 6.31
C GLY A 74 -10.51 -18.59 7.30
N GLY A 75 -9.64 -19.56 6.99
CA GLY A 75 -9.31 -20.66 7.91
C GLY A 75 -8.56 -20.23 9.17
N GLY A 76 -7.81 -19.12 9.11
CA GLY A 76 -7.15 -18.50 10.26
C GLY A 76 -8.15 -17.77 11.16
N THR A 77 -9.05 -16.99 10.56
CA THR A 77 -10.10 -16.25 11.29
C THR A 77 -11.05 -17.19 12.03
N LEU A 78 -11.46 -18.30 11.40
CA LEU A 78 -12.37 -19.28 12.02
C LEU A 78 -11.74 -20.10 13.16
N LYS A 79 -10.42 -20.17 13.26
CA LYS A 79 -9.70 -20.86 14.35
C LYS A 79 -9.43 -19.96 15.56
N ALA A 80 -9.63 -18.65 15.43
CA ALA A 80 -9.39 -17.66 16.47
C ALA A 80 -10.66 -17.25 17.22
N ILE A 81 -11.79 -17.92 16.95
CA ILE A 81 -13.09 -17.75 17.59
C ILE A 81 -13.41 -19.04 18.35
#